data_AF-A0A7C4CHQ6-F1
#
_entry.id   AF-A0A7C4CHQ6-F1
#
_cell.length_a   1.000
_cell.length_b   1.000
_cell.length_c   1.000
_cell.angle_alpha   90.00
_cell.angle_beta   90.00
_cell.angle_gamma   90.00
#
_symmetry.space_group_name_H-M   'P 1'
#
loop_
_entity.id
_entity.type
_entity.pdbx_description
1 polymer ?
#
loop_
_entity_poly.entity_id
_entity_poly.type
_entity_poly.pdbx_seq_one_letter_code
_entity_poly.pdbx_strand_id
1 'polypeptide(L)' 'MSKDKPSYVKFEVPKDLVPKILELVQMSRSTGGKLRKGVNETTKAVERGEALFVVIAEDVNPPEIVAHLPLLC' A
#
# COMPACT_ATOMS: atom_id res chain seq x y z
N MET A 1 0.74 -7.34 23.92
CA MET A 1 -0.60 -6.84 23.55
C MET A 1 -0.77 -7.12 22.07
N SER A 2 -1.58 -8.11 21.72
CA SER A 2 -1.94 -8.36 20.33
C SER A 2 -2.57 -7.06 19.80
N LYS A 3 -1.86 -6.36 18.93
CA LYS A 3 -2.46 -5.25 18.19
C LYS A 3 -3.49 -5.91 17.28
N ASP A 4 -4.77 -5.74 17.57
CA ASP A 4 -5.83 -6.07 16.63
C ASP A 4 -5.55 -5.27 15.35
N LYS A 5 -4.97 -5.94 14.36
CA LYS A 5 -4.70 -5.31 13.08
C LYS A 5 -6.03 -5.05 12.38
N PRO A 6 -6.17 -3.97 11.62
CA PRO A 6 -7.36 -3.73 10.82
C PRO A 6 -7.66 -4.93 9.90
N SER A 7 -8.95 -5.19 9.63
CA SER A 7 -9.41 -6.35 8.85
C SER A 7 -8.86 -6.44 7.41
N TYR A 8 -8.31 -5.33 6.90
CA TYR A 8 -7.66 -5.25 5.59
C TYR A 8 -6.22 -5.77 5.60
N VAL A 9 -5.59 -5.94 6.77
CA VAL A 9 -4.27 -6.55 6.87
C VAL A 9 -4.41 -8.07 6.83
N LYS A 10 -4.16 -8.67 5.66
CA LYS A 10 -4.39 -10.10 5.41
C LYS A 10 -3.25 -11.01 5.84
N PHE A 11 -2.04 -10.46 6.02
CA PHE A 11 -0.86 -11.21 6.41
C PHE A 11 0.13 -10.30 7.14
N GLU A 12 1.05 -10.91 7.89
CA GLU A 12 2.13 -10.17 8.53
C GLU A 12 3.31 -9.99 7.57
N VAL A 13 3.79 -8.76 7.44
CA VAL A 13 4.99 -8.43 6.67
C VAL A 13 6.22 -8.59 7.56
N PRO A 14 7.26 -9.35 7.14
CA PRO A 14 8.53 -9.43 7.86
C PRO A 14 9.14 -8.04 8.08
N LYS A 15 9.66 -7.79 9.30
CA LYS A 15 10.16 -6.46 9.68
C LYS A 15 11.35 -6.00 8.84
N ASP A 16 12.14 -6.93 8.31
CA ASP A 16 13.29 -6.67 7.43
C ASP A 16 12.87 -6.30 6.00
N LEU A 17 11.63 -6.62 5.60
CA LEU A 17 11.11 -6.29 4.27
C LEU A 17 10.55 -4.86 4.21
N VAL A 18 9.99 -4.36 5.31
CA VAL A 18 9.45 -2.99 5.42
C VAL A 18 10.44 -1.91 4.95
N PRO A 19 11.70 -1.86 5.41
CA PRO A 19 12.65 -0.82 4.94
C PRO A 19 12.95 -0.93 3.45
N LYS A 20 13.03 -2.15 2.88
CA LYS A 20 13.25 -2.36 1.45
C LYS A 20 12.08 -1.86 0.60
N ILE A 21 10.85 -2.06 1.08
CA ILE A 21 9.64 -1.53 0.43
C ILE A 21 9.65 0.00 0.41
N LEU A 22 10.00 0.63 1.55
CA LEU A 22 10.08 2.10 1.63
C LEU A 22 11.19 2.67 0.75
N GLU A 23 12.35 1.98 0.69
CA GLU A 23 13.44 2.34 -0.21
C GLU A 23 13.02 2.26 -1.67
N LEU A 24 12.29 1.21 -2.08
CA LEU A 24 11.75 1.08 -3.43
C LEU A 24 10.81 2.25 -3.79
N VAL A 25 9.92 2.64 -2.87
CA VAL A 25 9.02 3.80 -3.06
C VAL A 25 9.82 5.10 -3.18
N GLN A 26 10.87 5.28 -2.36
CA GLN A 26 11.74 6.44 -2.39
C GLN A 26 12.55 6.50 -3.70
N MET A 27 13.12 5.38 -4.14
CA MET A 27 13.81 5.27 -5.42
C MET A 27 12.88 5.60 -6.59
N SER A 28 11.66 5.04 -6.60
CA SER A 28 10.67 5.33 -7.64
C SER A 28 10.36 6.82 -7.74
N ARG A 29 10.36 7.52 -6.60
CA ARG A 29 10.21 8.98 -6.56
C ARG A 29 11.45 9.73 -7.06
N SER A 30 12.67 9.29 -6.72
CA SER A 30 13.90 10.04 -7.03
C SER A 30 14.42 9.80 -8.45
N THR A 31 14.16 8.64 -9.04
CA THR A 31 14.67 8.27 -10.39
C THR A 31 13.70 8.63 -11.52
N GLY A 32 12.62 9.36 -11.23
CA GLY A 32 11.62 9.73 -12.22
C GLY A 32 10.62 8.62 -12.57
N GLY A 33 10.48 7.61 -11.71
CA GLY A 33 9.45 6.58 -11.83
C GLY A 33 8.03 7.13 -11.68
N LYS A 34 7.03 6.34 -12.08
CA LYS A 34 5.62 6.69 -11.94
C LYS A 34 5.11 6.25 -10.56
N LEU A 35 4.76 7.21 -9.72
CA LEU A 35 4.19 6.96 -8.39
C LEU A 35 2.82 7.63 -8.29
N ARG A 36 1.81 6.87 -7.87
CA ARG A 36 0.49 7.38 -7.48
C ARG A 36 0.40 7.40 -5.95
N LYS A 37 -0.22 8.43 -5.39
CA LYS A 37 -0.26 8.67 -3.95
C LYS A 37 -1.71 8.87 -3.50
N GLY A 38 -2.06 8.29 -2.37
CA GLY A 38 -3.40 8.36 -1.80
C GLY A 38 -4.38 7.37 -2.44
N VAL A 39 -5.41 7.02 -1.67
CA VAL A 39 -6.35 5.93 -2.01
C VAL A 39 -7.01 6.11 -3.38
N ASN A 40 -7.43 7.32 -3.75
CA ASN A 40 -8.18 7.56 -4.99
C ASN A 40 -7.32 7.26 -6.23
N GLU A 41 -6.09 7.77 -6.26
CA GLU A 41 -5.19 7.56 -7.39
C GLU A 41 -4.65 6.13 -7.43
N THR A 42 -4.44 5.50 -6.27
CA THR A 42 -4.11 4.09 -6.19
C THR A 42 -5.24 3.22 -6.74
N THR A 43 -6.50 3.47 -6.34
CA THR A 43 -7.68 2.73 -6.85
C THR A 43 -7.78 2.84 -8.37
N LYS A 44 -7.69 4.05 -8.92
CA LYS A 44 -7.70 4.26 -10.37
C LYS A 44 -6.57 3.53 -11.09
N ALA A 45 -5.37 3.49 -10.51
CA ALA A 45 -4.23 2.82 -11.12
C ALA A 45 -4.41 1.29 -11.14
N VAL A 46 -5.00 0.72 -10.08
CA VAL A 46 -5.33 -0.71 -10.03
C VAL A 46 -6.44 -1.05 -11.03
N GLU A 47 -7.55 -0.30 -11.04
CA GLU A 47 -8.67 -0.54 -11.97
C GLU A 47 -8.27 -0.43 -13.45
N ARG A 48 -7.29 0.43 -13.77
CA ARG A 48 -6.76 0.57 -15.13
C ARG A 48 -5.69 -0.47 -15.49
N GLY A 49 -5.30 -1.33 -14.56
CA GLY A 49 -4.20 -2.29 -14.75
C GLY A 49 -2.82 -1.64 -14.92
N GLU A 50 -2.65 -0.38 -14.47
CA GLU A 50 -1.38 0.36 -14.55
C GLU A 50 -0.48 0.06 -13.33
N ALA A 51 -1.07 -0.37 -12.21
CA ALA A 51 -0.35 -0.60 -10.96
C ALA A 51 0.46 -1.90 -11.00
N LEU A 52 1.79 -1.79 -10.88
CA LEU A 52 2.69 -2.95 -10.76
C LEU A 52 2.89 -3.38 -9.30
N PHE A 53 2.80 -2.43 -8.37
CA PHE A 53 3.02 -2.66 -6.95
C PHE A 53 2.22 -1.64 -6.13
N VAL A 54 1.52 -2.12 -5.11
CA VAL A 54 0.68 -1.29 -4.23
C VAL A 54 1.14 -1.49 -2.79
N VAL A 55 1.38 -0.38 -2.10
CA VAL A 55 1.71 -0.36 -0.67
C VAL A 55 0.56 0.28 0.08
N ILE A 56 0.04 -0.40 1.10
CA ILE A 56 -1.05 0.05 1.97
C ILE A 56 -0.48 0.21 3.38
N ALA A 57 -0.71 1.36 4.01
CA ALA A 57 -0.32 1.57 5.40
C ALA A 57 -1.23 0.77 6.35
N GLU A 58 -0.68 0.22 7.43
CA GLU A 58 -1.45 -0.57 8.41
C GLU A 58 -2.14 0.29 9.49
N ASP A 59 -1.87 1.60 9.53
CA ASP A 59 -2.33 2.56 10.54
C ASP A 59 -3.32 3.60 9.98
N VAL A 60 -3.97 3.29 8.85
CA VAL A 60 -4.99 4.17 8.26
C VAL A 60 -6.23 4.24 9.15
N ASN A 61 -6.68 5.47 9.42
CA ASN A 61 -7.88 5.77 10.20
C ASN A 61 -8.71 6.86 9.47
N PRO A 62 -9.99 6.62 9.15
CA PRO A 62 -10.74 5.37 9.30
C PRO A 62 -10.23 4.22 8.41
N PRO A 63 -10.18 2.97 8.91
CA PRO A 63 -9.65 1.82 8.16
C PRO A 63 -10.44 1.50 6.88
N GLU A 64 -11.72 1.89 6.83
CA GLU A 64 -12.63 1.73 5.69
C GLU A 64 -12.09 2.38 4.41
N ILE A 65 -11.27 3.42 4.54
CA ILE A 65 -10.68 4.14 3.41
C ILE A 65 -9.86 3.21 2.53
N VAL A 66 -9.17 2.22 3.10
CA VAL A 66 -8.28 1.31 2.35
C VAL A 66 -8.77 -0.13 2.35
N ALA A 67 -9.92 -0.41 2.96
CA ALA A 67 -10.39 -1.76 3.18
C ALA A 67 -10.70 -2.53 1.89
N HIS A 68 -11.04 -1.83 0.80
CA HIS A 68 -11.32 -2.42 -0.51
C HIS A 68 -10.07 -2.74 -1.31
N LEU A 69 -8.93 -2.08 -1.04
CA LEU A 69 -7.73 -2.22 -1.86
C LEU A 69 -7.19 -3.66 -1.95
N PRO A 70 -7.10 -4.45 -0.85
CA PRO A 70 -6.64 -5.83 -0.93
C PRO A 70 -7.54 -6.77 -1.74
N LEU A 71 -8.81 -6.43 -1.93
CA LEU A 71 -9.76 -7.21 -2.75
C LEU A 71 -9.75 -6.78 -4.21
N LEU A 72 -9.31 -5.55 -4.49
CA LEU A 72 -9.27 -4.95 -5.81
C LEU A 72 -7.97 -5.28 -6.57
N CYS A 73 -6.87 -5.49 -5.85
CA CYS A 73 -5.56 -5.86 -6.41
C CYS A 73 -5.55 -7.33 -6.86
#